data_AF-G0V2A3-F1
#
_entry.id   AF-G0V2A3-F1
#
_cell.length_a   1.000
_cell.length_b   1.000
_cell.length_c   1.000
_cell.angle_alpha   90.00
_cell.angle_beta   90.00
_cell.angle_gamma   90.00
#
_symmetry.space_group_name_H-M   'P 1'
#
loop_
_entity.id
_entity.type
_entity.pdbx_description
1 polymer ?
#
loop_
_entity_poly.entity_id
_entity_poly.type
_entity_poly.pdbx_seq_one_letter_code
_entity_poly.pdbx_strand_id
1 'polypeptide(L)'
;MYIHDPMVYGLITLLLAFLVQWHRKSSAEKLPVRGEVLFVFAHPDDEAMFFSPLLRYVKRHNIPTHFLCLSNGNYSGLGAVREGELINSAHYFGVASSNVRIVNHAELQDGLDNVWNTEVIRREVLSCLQGSSAIQTVVTFDGKGVSSHPNHIAVYEGVRAAVKSAPPGTVFYTLYSRNLLEKYSGVLSVLSFLLRGRRCSVCRGFTAIISPTSVFTSFGAMRKHKSQLVWYRYLFLCFSSYSYINEMNEIIVL
;
A
#
# COMPACT_ATOMS: atom_id res chain seq x y z
N MET A 1 49.58 -8.10 -11.23
CA MET A 1 49.34 -8.68 -9.90
C MET A 1 47.96 -8.22 -9.45
N TYR A 2 46.91 -8.98 -9.76
CA TYR A 2 45.56 -8.66 -9.31
C TYR A 2 45.50 -8.95 -7.81
N ILE A 3 45.35 -7.90 -7.01
CA ILE A 3 45.15 -8.04 -5.57
C ILE A 3 43.73 -8.59 -5.40
N HIS A 4 43.62 -9.89 -5.18
CA HIS A 4 42.40 -10.54 -4.74
C HIS A 4 42.17 -10.13 -3.28
N ASP A 5 41.44 -9.05 -3.07
CA ASP A 5 41.13 -8.55 -1.73
C ASP A 5 40.04 -9.45 -1.09
N PRO A 6 40.36 -10.23 -0.04
CA PRO A 6 39.39 -11.09 0.64
C PRO A 6 38.19 -10.31 1.19
N MET A 7 38.33 -9.01 1.47
CA MET A 7 37.22 -8.15 1.89
C MET A 7 36.19 -7.96 0.78
N VAL A 8 36.64 -7.80 -0.47
CA VAL A 8 35.75 -7.66 -1.64
C VAL A 8 34.94 -8.94 -1.84
N TYR A 9 35.57 -10.11 -1.73
CA TYR A 9 34.88 -11.39 -1.82
C TYR A 9 33.87 -11.59 -0.67
N GLY A 10 34.22 -11.18 0.54
CA GLY A 10 33.31 -11.20 1.69
C GLY A 10 32.06 -10.34 1.45
N LEU A 11 32.23 -9.11 0.97
CA LEU A 11 31.11 -8.19 0.69
C LEU A 11 30.21 -8.71 -0.44
N ILE A 12 30.79 -9.23 -1.53
CA ILE A 12 30.02 -9.83 -2.63
C ILE A 12 29.21 -11.02 -2.11
N THR A 13 29.83 -11.89 -1.30
CA THR A 13 29.15 -13.06 -0.73
C THR A 13 27.98 -12.65 0.16
N LEU A 14 28.14 -11.63 1.01
CA LEU A 14 27.07 -11.11 1.85
C LEU A 14 25.93 -10.49 1.03
N LEU A 15 26.26 -9.72 0.00
CA LEU A 15 25.26 -9.13 -0.90
C LEU A 15 24.47 -10.22 -1.64
N LEU A 16 25.14 -11.23 -2.17
CA LEU A 16 24.49 -12.36 -2.84
C LEU A 16 23.61 -13.14 -1.87
N ALA A 17 24.07 -13.42 -0.65
CA ALA A 17 23.28 -14.07 0.39
C ALA A 17 22.02 -13.25 0.72
N PHE A 18 22.14 -11.93 0.87
CA PHE A 18 21.02 -11.03 1.08
C PHE A 18 20.01 -11.09 -0.07
N LEU A 19 20.47 -10.98 -1.32
CA LEU A 19 19.61 -11.02 -2.51
C LEU A 19 18.90 -12.37 -2.66
N VAL A 20 19.60 -13.48 -2.41
CA VAL A 20 19.01 -14.83 -2.42
C VAL A 20 17.96 -14.97 -1.33
N GLN A 21 18.26 -14.55 -0.10
CA GLN A 21 17.30 -14.65 1.01
C GLN A 21 16.07 -13.75 0.78
N TRP A 22 16.28 -12.53 0.29
CA TRP A 22 15.21 -11.62 -0.09
C TRP A 22 14.33 -12.23 -1.19
N HIS A 23 14.93 -12.73 -2.27
CA HIS A 23 14.18 -13.37 -3.35
C HIS A 23 13.38 -14.59 -2.87
N ARG A 24 14.00 -15.45 -2.03
CA ARG A 24 13.33 -16.62 -1.44
C ARG A 24 12.14 -16.21 -0.58
N LYS A 25 12.30 -15.22 0.30
CA LYS A 25 11.21 -14.75 1.16
C LYS A 25 10.07 -14.12 0.37
N SER A 26 10.38 -13.16 -0.51
CA SER A 26 9.38 -12.50 -1.36
C SER A 26 8.65 -13.43 -2.33
N SER A 27 9.21 -14.61 -2.66
CA SER A 27 8.57 -15.60 -3.53
C SER A 27 7.83 -16.72 -2.80
N ALA A 28 8.25 -17.06 -1.57
CA ALA A 28 7.64 -18.16 -0.81
C ALA A 28 6.45 -17.71 0.04
N GLU A 29 6.28 -16.40 0.25
CA GLU A 29 5.27 -15.87 1.16
C GLU A 29 3.87 -16.02 0.57
N LYS A 30 3.03 -16.86 1.19
CA LYS A 30 1.59 -16.90 0.93
C LYS A 30 0.91 -15.99 1.93
N LEU A 31 0.38 -14.86 1.46
CA LEU A 31 -0.32 -13.90 2.30
C LEU A 31 -1.75 -14.38 2.58
N PRO A 32 -2.29 -14.14 3.79
CA PRO A 32 -3.64 -14.55 4.19
C PRO A 32 -4.74 -13.67 3.58
N VAL A 33 -4.60 -13.32 2.30
CA VAL A 33 -5.61 -12.60 1.52
C VAL A 33 -6.73 -13.56 1.14
N ARG A 34 -7.98 -13.13 1.30
CA ARG A 34 -9.20 -13.88 1.00
C ARG A 34 -9.98 -13.21 -0.13
N GLY A 35 -10.53 -14.01 -1.03
CA GLY A 35 -11.35 -13.52 -2.14
C GLY A 35 -10.67 -12.39 -2.93
N GLU A 36 -11.49 -11.46 -3.40
CA GLU A 36 -11.04 -10.23 -4.03
C GLU A 36 -10.64 -9.19 -2.97
N VAL A 37 -9.74 -8.27 -3.37
CA VAL A 37 -9.17 -7.26 -2.47
C VAL A 37 -9.65 -5.87 -2.82
N LEU A 38 -10.19 -5.15 -1.85
CA LEU A 38 -10.51 -3.73 -1.95
C LEU A 38 -9.43 -2.91 -1.24
N PHE A 39 -8.71 -2.07 -1.99
CA PHE A 39 -7.84 -1.04 -1.42
C PHE A 39 -8.65 0.25 -1.26
N VAL A 40 -8.65 0.78 -0.04
CA VAL A 40 -9.32 2.04 0.31
C VAL A 40 -8.27 3.05 0.72
N PHE A 41 -8.16 4.15 -0.02
CA PHE A 41 -7.15 5.19 0.19
C PHE A 41 -7.71 6.58 -0.11
N ALA A 42 -6.99 7.62 0.30
CA ALA A 42 -7.51 8.97 0.29
C ALA A 42 -7.35 9.62 -1.09
N HIS A 43 -6.17 9.50 -1.69
CA HIS A 43 -5.78 10.31 -2.84
C HIS A 43 -5.27 9.49 -4.01
N PRO A 44 -5.40 9.99 -5.25
CA PRO A 44 -4.62 9.49 -6.37
C PRO A 44 -3.13 9.60 -6.05
N ASP A 45 -2.35 8.53 -6.20
CA ASP A 45 -0.93 8.35 -5.86
C ASP A 45 -0.65 7.53 -4.59
N ASP A 46 -1.60 7.45 -3.66
CA ASP A 46 -1.46 6.67 -2.42
C ASP A 46 -1.15 5.20 -2.70
N GLU A 47 -1.80 4.62 -3.72
CA GLU A 47 -1.64 3.22 -4.09
C GLU A 47 -0.20 2.93 -4.53
N ALA A 48 0.39 3.86 -5.29
CA ALA A 48 1.74 3.76 -5.80
C ALA A 48 2.77 4.03 -4.70
N MET A 49 2.52 5.02 -3.83
CA MET A 49 3.42 5.43 -2.77
C MET A 49 3.47 4.43 -1.60
N PHE A 50 2.33 3.89 -1.18
CA PHE A 50 2.24 3.18 0.09
C PHE A 50 1.95 1.69 -0.04
N PHE A 51 1.29 1.24 -1.13
CA PHE A 51 0.77 -0.12 -1.24
C PHE A 51 1.42 -0.98 -2.33
N SER A 52 2.42 -0.45 -3.05
CA SER A 52 3.08 -1.13 -4.17
C SER A 52 3.55 -2.57 -3.89
N PRO A 53 4.18 -2.92 -2.74
CA PRO A 53 4.51 -4.31 -2.42
C PRO A 53 3.31 -5.26 -2.40
N LEU A 54 2.22 -4.90 -1.70
CA LEU A 54 1.02 -5.74 -1.67
C LEU A 54 0.28 -5.76 -3.01
N LEU A 55 0.19 -4.62 -3.70
CA LEU A 55 -0.39 -4.55 -5.04
C LEU A 55 0.37 -5.42 -6.05
N ARG A 56 1.70 -5.46 -5.94
CA ARG A 56 2.53 -6.35 -6.76
C ARG A 56 2.26 -7.82 -6.45
N TYR A 57 2.05 -8.16 -5.18
CA TYR A 57 1.69 -9.52 -4.75
C TYR A 57 0.33 -9.94 -5.35
N VAL A 58 -0.74 -9.17 -5.12
CA VAL A 58 -2.08 -9.53 -5.61
C VAL A 58 -2.11 -9.65 -7.14
N LYS A 59 -1.41 -8.76 -7.85
CA LYS A 59 -1.22 -8.85 -9.30
C LYS A 59 -0.52 -10.14 -9.72
N ARG A 60 0.62 -10.48 -9.09
CA ARG A 60 1.40 -11.69 -9.42
C ARG A 60 0.58 -12.96 -9.22
N HIS A 61 -0.31 -12.96 -8.23
CA HIS A 61 -1.16 -14.09 -7.90
C HIS A 61 -2.53 -14.06 -8.61
N ASN A 62 -2.75 -13.13 -9.56
CA ASN A 62 -4.00 -12.95 -10.29
C ASN A 62 -5.23 -12.83 -9.36
N ILE A 63 -5.05 -12.19 -8.20
CA ILE A 63 -6.14 -11.95 -7.26
C ILE A 63 -6.89 -10.70 -7.75
N PRO A 64 -8.20 -10.79 -8.05
CA PRO A 64 -8.96 -9.63 -8.49
C PRO A 64 -8.92 -8.54 -7.42
N THR A 65 -8.71 -7.32 -7.88
CA THR A 65 -8.44 -6.17 -7.01
C THR A 65 -9.33 -5.00 -7.43
N HIS A 66 -9.74 -4.22 -6.44
CA HIS A 66 -10.60 -3.04 -6.55
C HIS A 66 -9.97 -1.87 -5.82
N PHE A 67 -10.13 -0.67 -6.37
CA PHE A 67 -9.70 0.58 -5.74
C PHE A 67 -10.92 1.42 -5.38
N LEU A 68 -10.94 1.90 -4.13
CA LEU A 68 -11.81 2.96 -3.66
C LEU A 68 -10.93 4.14 -3.23
N CYS A 69 -10.85 5.15 -4.09
CA CYS A 69 -10.16 6.41 -3.81
C CYS A 69 -11.19 7.44 -3.36
N LEU A 70 -11.05 7.93 -2.13
CA LEU A 70 -12.10 8.72 -1.45
C LEU A 70 -12.12 10.20 -1.83
N SER A 71 -11.16 10.65 -2.63
CA SER A 71 -11.11 11.98 -3.22
C SER A 71 -10.46 11.89 -4.60
N ASN A 72 -10.79 12.81 -5.51
CA ASN A 72 -10.03 12.96 -6.76
C ASN A 72 -8.75 13.80 -6.59
N GLY A 73 -8.42 14.24 -5.38
CA GLY A 73 -7.20 15.00 -5.11
C GLY A 73 -7.22 16.40 -5.75
N ASN A 74 -8.38 17.05 -5.82
CA ASN A 74 -8.55 18.33 -6.52
C ASN A 74 -8.04 19.57 -5.75
N TYR A 75 -7.24 19.42 -4.70
CA TYR A 75 -6.75 20.56 -3.90
C TYR A 75 -6.05 21.63 -4.77
N SER A 76 -5.30 21.20 -5.80
CA SER A 76 -4.61 22.10 -6.75
C SER A 76 -5.39 22.36 -8.05
N GLY A 77 -6.69 22.04 -8.11
CA GLY A 77 -7.50 22.18 -9.33
C GLY A 77 -7.21 21.13 -10.42
N LEU A 78 -6.53 20.03 -10.07
CA LEU A 78 -6.08 18.99 -11.01
C LEU A 78 -6.86 17.67 -10.89
N GLY A 79 -8.03 17.66 -10.26
CA GLY A 79 -8.79 16.45 -9.94
C GLY A 79 -9.09 15.58 -11.18
N ALA A 80 -9.60 16.18 -12.25
CA ALA A 80 -9.89 15.46 -13.50
C ALA A 80 -8.64 14.84 -14.14
N VAL A 81 -7.48 15.50 -14.02
CA VAL A 81 -6.20 14.93 -14.49
C VAL A 81 -5.82 13.74 -13.62
N ARG A 82 -5.88 13.91 -12.30
CA ARG A 82 -5.49 12.88 -11.31
C ARG A 82 -6.40 11.65 -11.34
N GLU A 83 -7.67 11.81 -11.69
CA GLU A 83 -8.58 10.69 -11.97
C GLU A 83 -8.05 9.82 -13.12
N GLY A 84 -7.69 10.44 -14.25
CA GLY A 84 -7.08 9.73 -15.37
C GLY A 84 -5.74 9.09 -15.02
N GLU A 85 -4.91 9.75 -14.22
CA GLU A 85 -3.64 9.22 -13.73
C GLU A 85 -3.82 7.98 -12.84
N LEU A 86 -4.80 8.02 -11.93
CA LEU A 86 -5.14 6.87 -11.08
C LEU A 86 -5.63 5.68 -11.89
N ILE A 87 -6.47 5.90 -12.91
CA ILE A 87 -6.91 4.81 -13.81
C ILE A 87 -5.72 4.17 -14.51
N ASN A 88 -4.76 4.98 -15.00
CA ASN A 88 -3.55 4.47 -15.62
C ASN A 88 -2.65 3.68 -14.63
N SER A 89 -2.59 4.10 -13.38
CA SER A 89 -1.87 3.38 -12.31
C SER A 89 -2.58 2.08 -11.93
N ALA A 90 -3.92 2.09 -11.86
CA ALA A 90 -4.74 0.90 -11.64
C ALA A 90 -4.47 -0.16 -12.73
N HIS A 91 -4.45 0.22 -14.01
CA HIS A 91 -4.08 -0.68 -15.11
C HIS A 91 -2.66 -1.22 -14.98
N TYR A 92 -1.72 -0.38 -14.52
CA TYR A 92 -0.35 -0.83 -14.23
C TYR A 92 -0.32 -1.93 -13.16
N PHE A 93 -1.24 -1.92 -12.19
CA PHE A 93 -1.42 -3.00 -11.21
C PHE A 93 -2.35 -4.14 -11.65
N GLY A 94 -2.89 -4.10 -12.88
CA GLY A 94 -3.82 -5.12 -13.39
C GLY A 94 -5.26 -4.97 -12.86
N VAL A 95 -5.60 -3.79 -12.34
CA VAL A 95 -6.96 -3.44 -11.90
C VAL A 95 -7.72 -2.85 -13.09
N ALA A 96 -8.87 -3.43 -13.43
CA ALA A 96 -9.72 -2.94 -14.50
C ALA A 96 -10.38 -1.60 -14.12
N SER A 97 -10.65 -0.72 -15.08
CA SER A 97 -11.33 0.56 -14.81
C SER A 97 -12.68 0.40 -14.12
N SER A 98 -13.42 -0.66 -14.42
CA SER A 98 -14.70 -1.00 -13.76
C SER A 98 -14.56 -1.27 -12.27
N ASN A 99 -13.36 -1.60 -11.82
CA ASN A 99 -13.03 -1.91 -10.43
C ASN A 99 -12.37 -0.72 -9.71
N VAL A 100 -12.36 0.47 -10.34
CA VAL A 100 -11.86 1.70 -9.74
C VAL A 100 -13.03 2.65 -9.50
N ARG A 101 -13.29 2.97 -8.24
CA ARG A 101 -14.23 4.01 -7.82
C ARG A 101 -13.44 5.19 -7.27
N ILE A 102 -13.64 6.36 -7.86
CA ILE A 102 -13.06 7.62 -7.41
C ILE A 102 -14.21 8.50 -6.93
N VAL A 103 -14.16 8.89 -5.66
CA VAL A 103 -15.21 9.66 -5.01
C VAL A 103 -14.90 11.14 -5.16
N ASN A 104 -15.91 11.91 -5.57
CA ASN A 104 -15.88 13.36 -5.58
C ASN A 104 -17.06 13.89 -4.76
N HIS A 105 -16.95 13.79 -3.43
CA HIS A 105 -17.99 14.21 -2.49
C HIS A 105 -17.59 15.51 -1.79
N ALA A 106 -18.54 16.42 -1.57
CA ALA A 106 -18.26 17.74 -0.97
C ALA A 106 -17.61 17.65 0.42
N GLU A 107 -17.93 16.59 1.19
CA GLU A 107 -17.37 16.33 2.52
C GLU A 107 -16.06 15.53 2.53
N LEU A 108 -15.51 15.17 1.35
CA LEU A 108 -14.27 14.41 1.18
C LEU A 108 -13.28 15.14 0.25
N GLN A 109 -13.32 16.47 0.26
CA GLN A 109 -12.41 17.28 -0.57
C GLN A 109 -10.99 17.25 0.00
N ASP A 110 -10.00 17.11 -0.88
CA ASP A 110 -8.59 17.12 -0.52
C ASP A 110 -8.15 18.47 0.07
N GLY A 111 -7.19 18.45 0.99
CA GLY A 111 -6.74 19.61 1.77
C GLY A 111 -6.52 19.27 3.25
N LEU A 112 -5.48 19.83 3.86
CA LEU A 112 -5.12 19.56 5.26
C LEU A 112 -6.10 20.14 6.29
N ASP A 113 -6.82 21.20 5.91
CA ASP A 113 -7.79 21.89 6.76
C ASP A 113 -9.20 21.30 6.66
N ASN A 114 -9.43 20.36 5.74
CA ASN A 114 -10.73 19.74 5.52
C ASN A 114 -10.93 18.56 6.47
N VAL A 115 -12.02 18.60 7.25
CA VAL A 115 -12.41 17.48 8.10
C VAL A 115 -13.31 16.54 7.31
N TRP A 116 -12.81 15.35 7.02
CA TRP A 116 -13.55 14.34 6.26
C TRP A 116 -14.62 13.65 7.13
N ASN A 117 -15.83 13.52 6.58
CA ASN A 117 -16.93 12.84 7.27
C ASN A 117 -16.76 11.31 7.21
N THR A 118 -16.52 10.71 8.38
CA THR A 118 -16.31 9.27 8.54
C THR A 118 -17.53 8.44 8.14
N GLU A 119 -18.75 8.98 8.27
CA GLU A 119 -19.98 8.29 7.87
C GLU A 119 -20.14 8.22 6.35
N VAL A 120 -19.68 9.23 5.61
CA VAL A 120 -19.62 9.17 4.14
C VAL A 120 -18.65 8.07 3.72
N ILE A 121 -17.45 8.03 4.30
CA ILE A 121 -16.45 7.00 4.02
C ILE A 121 -17.00 5.60 4.33
N ARG A 122 -17.64 5.43 5.50
CA ARG A 122 -18.27 4.16 5.91
C ARG A 122 -19.27 3.68 4.86
N ARG A 123 -20.14 4.57 4.36
CA ARG A 123 -21.14 4.25 3.33
C ARG A 123 -20.50 3.88 1.99
N GLU A 124 -19.45 4.60 1.56
CA GLU A 124 -18.71 4.28 0.34
C GLU A 124 -18.08 2.89 0.41
N VAL A 125 -17.44 2.54 1.53
CA VAL A 125 -16.85 1.21 1.76
C VAL A 125 -17.93 0.12 1.73
N LEU A 126 -19.04 0.30 2.45
CA LEU A 126 -20.13 -0.67 2.47
C LEU A 126 -20.81 -0.81 1.10
N SER A 127 -20.95 0.27 0.34
CA SER A 127 -21.47 0.24 -1.03
C SER A 127 -20.61 -0.64 -1.93
N CYS A 128 -19.28 -0.57 -1.85
CA CYS A 128 -18.38 -1.46 -2.58
C CYS A 128 -18.55 -2.93 -2.14
N LEU A 129 -18.61 -3.20 -0.84
CA LEU A 129 -18.76 -4.56 -0.30
C LEU A 129 -20.12 -5.20 -0.64
N GLN A 130 -21.18 -4.39 -0.73
CA GLN A 130 -22.50 -4.86 -1.17
C GLN A 130 -22.56 -5.10 -2.68
N GLY A 131 -21.80 -4.31 -3.46
CA GLY A 131 -21.72 -4.45 -4.91
C GLY A 131 -20.97 -5.69 -5.39
N SER A 132 -20.14 -6.31 -4.55
CA SER A 132 -19.44 -7.56 -4.87
C SER A 132 -19.26 -8.43 -3.63
N SER A 133 -20.00 -9.54 -3.57
CA SER A 133 -19.82 -10.57 -2.52
C SER A 133 -18.49 -11.31 -2.62
N ALA A 134 -17.73 -11.11 -3.71
CA ALA A 134 -16.42 -11.70 -3.90
C ALA A 134 -15.32 -10.92 -3.16
N ILE A 135 -15.56 -9.65 -2.81
CA ILE A 135 -14.62 -8.87 -1.98
C ILE A 135 -14.67 -9.41 -0.55
N GLN A 136 -13.55 -10.01 -0.12
CA GLN A 136 -13.41 -10.58 1.22
C GLN A 136 -12.21 -10.02 1.97
N THR A 137 -11.39 -9.18 1.35
CA THR A 137 -10.27 -8.49 1.99
C THR A 137 -10.36 -6.99 1.74
N VAL A 138 -10.30 -6.18 2.79
CA VAL A 138 -10.20 -4.72 2.71
C VAL A 138 -8.85 -4.27 3.25
N VAL A 139 -8.15 -3.41 2.53
CA VAL A 139 -6.85 -2.87 2.90
C VAL A 139 -6.94 -1.34 2.98
N THR A 140 -6.41 -0.76 4.05
CA THR A 140 -6.39 0.70 4.25
C THR A 140 -5.18 1.15 5.08
N PHE A 141 -5.10 2.44 5.41
CA PHE A 141 -4.14 2.99 6.38
C PHE A 141 -4.50 2.60 7.82
N ASP A 142 -3.53 2.64 8.74
CA ASP A 142 -3.81 2.56 10.17
C ASP A 142 -4.20 3.93 10.77
N GLY A 143 -4.52 3.95 12.07
CA GLY A 143 -4.94 5.16 12.78
C GLY A 143 -3.88 6.24 12.95
N LYS A 144 -2.64 6.03 12.48
CA LYS A 144 -1.61 7.07 12.43
C LYS A 144 -1.45 7.68 11.03
N GLY A 145 -2.16 7.16 10.02
CA GLY A 145 -2.23 7.76 8.68
C GLY A 145 -0.86 7.95 8.01
N VAL A 146 0.09 7.02 8.24
CA VAL A 146 1.50 7.03 7.80
C VAL A 146 2.33 8.17 8.38
N SER A 147 1.95 9.42 8.09
CA SER A 147 2.63 10.65 8.50
C SER A 147 1.69 11.59 9.25
N SER A 148 0.68 11.04 9.92
CA SER A 148 -0.39 11.81 10.58
C SER A 148 -1.22 12.65 9.60
N HIS A 149 -1.35 12.21 8.36
CA HIS A 149 -2.17 12.93 7.38
C HIS A 149 -3.66 12.83 7.77
N PRO A 150 -4.39 13.95 7.94
CA PRO A 150 -5.77 13.94 8.45
C PRO A 150 -6.70 13.07 7.59
N ASN A 151 -6.62 13.19 6.26
CA ASN A 151 -7.44 12.38 5.36
C ASN A 151 -7.18 10.87 5.53
N HIS A 152 -5.91 10.43 5.67
CA HIS A 152 -5.59 9.02 5.85
C HIS A 152 -6.13 8.47 7.17
N ILE A 153 -6.08 9.28 8.23
CA ILE A 153 -6.69 8.95 9.53
C ILE A 153 -8.21 8.84 9.37
N ALA A 154 -8.85 9.76 8.68
CA ALA A 154 -10.30 9.70 8.41
C ALA A 154 -10.68 8.46 7.59
N VAL A 155 -9.88 8.06 6.60
CA VAL A 155 -10.05 6.79 5.86
C VAL A 155 -10.03 5.61 6.82
N TYR A 156 -9.04 5.53 7.70
CA TYR A 156 -8.96 4.46 8.71
C TYR A 156 -10.20 4.45 9.60
N GLU A 157 -10.63 5.61 10.11
CA GLU A 157 -11.80 5.72 10.99
C GLU A 157 -13.10 5.27 10.30
N GLY A 158 -13.33 5.70 9.05
CA GLY A 158 -14.48 5.28 8.26
C GLY A 158 -14.48 3.78 7.92
N VAL A 159 -13.31 3.23 7.54
CA VAL A 159 -13.16 1.78 7.31
C VAL A 159 -13.37 0.99 8.60
N ARG A 160 -12.82 1.44 9.72
CA ARG A 160 -13.03 0.80 11.05
C ARG A 160 -14.51 0.80 11.43
N ALA A 161 -15.22 1.90 11.16
CA ALA A 161 -16.66 1.98 11.40
C ALA A 161 -17.47 1.03 10.50
N ALA A 162 -16.97 0.66 9.33
CA ALA A 162 -17.64 -0.28 8.42
C ALA A 162 -17.54 -1.75 8.86
N VAL A 163 -16.55 -2.10 9.69
CA VAL A 163 -16.25 -3.51 10.05
C VAL A 163 -17.46 -4.24 10.63
N LYS A 164 -18.21 -3.63 11.56
CA LYS A 164 -19.38 -4.27 12.20
C LYS A 164 -20.55 -4.50 11.24
N SER A 165 -20.61 -3.78 10.14
CA SER A 165 -21.68 -3.86 9.12
C SER A 165 -21.24 -4.58 7.85
N ALA A 166 -20.00 -5.07 7.81
CA ALA A 166 -19.45 -5.75 6.64
C ALA A 166 -20.03 -7.16 6.48
N PRO A 167 -20.08 -7.70 5.25
CA PRO A 167 -20.48 -9.08 5.01
C PRO A 167 -19.65 -10.08 5.85
N PRO A 168 -20.25 -11.15 6.39
CA PRO A 168 -19.54 -12.16 7.17
C PRO A 168 -18.34 -12.73 6.42
N GLY A 169 -17.22 -12.91 7.13
CA GLY A 169 -15.98 -13.46 6.56
C GLY A 169 -15.04 -12.43 5.93
N THR A 170 -15.47 -11.17 5.78
CA THR A 170 -14.61 -10.06 5.35
C THR A 170 -13.53 -9.78 6.38
N VAL A 171 -12.28 -9.73 5.94
CA VAL A 171 -11.12 -9.36 6.78
C VAL A 171 -10.62 -7.97 6.42
N PHE A 172 -10.20 -7.21 7.43
CA PHE A 172 -9.76 -5.83 7.29
C PHE A 172 -8.31 -5.71 7.74
N TYR A 173 -7.44 -5.17 6.89
CA TYR A 173 -6.03 -4.99 7.16
C TYR A 173 -5.63 -3.52 7.05
N THR A 174 -4.74 -3.10 7.94
CA THR A 174 -4.21 -1.74 8.00
C THR A 174 -2.71 -1.74 7.77
N LEU A 175 -2.24 -0.79 6.97
CA LEU A 175 -0.83 -0.54 6.75
C LEU A 175 -0.21 0.08 8.01
N TYR A 176 0.76 -0.62 8.59
CA TYR A 176 1.47 -0.16 9.77
C TYR A 176 2.26 1.14 9.50
N SER A 177 1.96 2.17 10.28
CA SER A 177 2.68 3.44 10.29
C SER A 177 4.00 3.31 11.02
N ARG A 178 5.09 3.42 10.24
CA ARG A 178 6.47 3.31 10.70
C ARG A 178 6.96 4.62 11.28
N ASN A 179 7.85 4.53 12.29
CA ASN A 179 8.56 5.71 12.79
C ASN A 179 9.49 6.28 11.70
N LEU A 180 10.00 7.50 11.90
CA LEU A 180 10.73 8.23 10.86
C LEU A 180 11.98 7.47 10.35
N LEU A 181 12.72 6.82 11.25
CA LEU A 181 13.91 6.03 10.89
C LEU A 181 13.55 4.80 10.07
N GLU A 182 12.55 4.04 10.51
CA GLU A 182 12.07 2.87 9.79
C GLU A 182 11.47 3.25 8.43
N LYS A 183 10.70 4.34 8.39
CA LYS A 183 10.04 4.87 7.19
C LYS A 183 11.04 5.22 6.10
N TYR A 184 12.18 5.83 6.44
CA TYR A 184 13.17 6.27 5.46
C TYR A 184 14.41 5.38 5.36
N SER A 185 14.31 4.12 5.82
CA SER A 185 15.39 3.12 5.72
C SER A 185 15.49 2.44 4.34
N GLY A 186 14.56 2.71 3.43
CA GLY A 186 14.54 2.17 2.06
C GLY A 186 14.66 0.65 2.03
N VAL A 187 15.58 0.14 1.20
CA VAL A 187 15.84 -1.30 1.07
C VAL A 187 16.37 -1.96 2.35
N LEU A 188 16.99 -1.20 3.26
CA LEU A 188 17.48 -1.73 4.54
C LEU A 188 16.34 -2.20 5.45
N SER A 189 15.11 -1.73 5.21
CA SER A 189 13.92 -2.25 5.87
C SER A 189 13.70 -3.74 5.60
N VAL A 190 14.06 -4.22 4.40
CA VAL A 190 14.00 -5.64 4.04
C VAL A 190 15.06 -6.43 4.81
N LEU A 191 16.29 -5.92 4.88
CA LEU A 191 17.35 -6.57 5.67
C LEU A 191 16.93 -6.70 7.14
N SER A 192 16.38 -5.63 7.72
CA SER A 192 15.88 -5.63 9.10
C SER A 192 14.76 -6.65 9.31
N PHE A 193 13.85 -6.81 8.34
CA PHE A 193 12.83 -7.86 8.37
C PHE A 193 13.43 -9.27 8.29
N LEU A 194 14.38 -9.50 7.39
CA LEU A 194 15.03 -10.80 7.22
C LEU A 194 15.78 -11.24 8.49
N LEU A 195 16.40 -10.29 9.20
CA LEU A 195 17.14 -10.54 10.44
C LEU A 195 16.23 -10.75 11.65
N ARG A 196 15.11 -10.03 11.76
CA ARG A 196 14.20 -10.11 12.92
C ARG A 196 13.42 -11.43 13.01
N GLY A 197 13.37 -12.25 11.95
CA GLY A 197 12.56 -13.46 11.93
C GLY A 197 11.05 -13.16 11.97
N ARG A 198 10.21 -14.18 12.21
CA ARG A 198 8.75 -13.97 12.33
C ARG A 198 8.47 -13.09 13.55
N ARG A 199 7.81 -11.94 13.36
CA ARG A 199 7.30 -11.10 14.46
C ARG A 199 6.33 -11.91 15.34
N CYS A 200 6.28 -11.54 16.62
CA CYS A 200 5.45 -12.15 17.66
C CYS A 200 4.05 -12.54 17.18
N SER A 201 3.64 -13.76 17.53
CA SER A 201 2.38 -14.43 17.24
C SER A 201 1.11 -13.76 17.79
N VAL A 202 1.24 -12.59 18.42
CA VAL A 202 0.17 -11.92 19.18
C VAL A 202 -0.72 -11.07 18.26
N CYS A 203 -0.16 -10.49 17.19
CA CYS A 203 -0.94 -9.71 16.22
C CYS A 203 -1.25 -10.58 14.99
N ARG A 204 -2.53 -10.73 14.64
CA ARG A 204 -2.91 -11.31 13.35
C ARG A 204 -2.53 -10.31 12.27
N GLY A 205 -1.45 -10.60 11.55
CA GLY A 205 -0.88 -9.70 10.56
C GLY A 205 0.01 -10.45 9.59
N PHE A 206 0.44 -9.77 8.53
CA PHE A 206 1.36 -10.32 7.54
C PHE A 206 2.26 -9.24 6.98
N THR A 207 3.30 -9.64 6.26
CA THR A 207 4.19 -8.72 5.56
C THR A 207 4.16 -9.05 4.08
N ALA A 208 4.02 -8.05 3.22
CA ALA A 208 4.24 -8.19 1.79
C ALA A 208 5.58 -7.56 1.45
N ILE A 209 6.48 -8.31 0.81
CA ILE A 209 7.81 -7.85 0.45
C ILE A 209 7.94 -7.85 -1.07
N ILE A 210 8.41 -6.74 -1.62
CA ILE A 210 8.65 -6.65 -3.05
C ILE A 210 9.79 -7.60 -3.45
N SER A 211 9.69 -8.29 -4.59
CA SER A 211 10.82 -9.07 -5.13
C SER A 211 11.96 -8.13 -5.54
N PRO A 212 13.25 -8.51 -5.38
CA PRO A 212 14.38 -7.76 -5.95
C PRO A 212 14.20 -7.45 -7.44
N THR A 213 13.57 -8.35 -8.20
CA THR A 213 13.28 -8.18 -9.63
C THR A 213 12.15 -7.19 -9.94
N SER A 214 11.46 -6.67 -8.91
CA SER A 214 10.31 -5.78 -9.03
C SER A 214 10.48 -4.49 -8.22
N VAL A 215 11.69 -4.16 -7.74
CA VAL A 215 11.94 -2.97 -6.89
C VAL A 215 11.51 -1.65 -7.53
N PHE A 216 11.45 -1.58 -8.86
CA PHE A 216 10.96 -0.40 -9.58
C PHE A 216 9.43 -0.32 -9.70
N THR A 217 8.67 -1.18 -9.02
CA THR A 217 7.20 -1.20 -9.15
C THR A 217 6.59 0.15 -8.77
N SER A 218 6.96 0.71 -7.61
CA SER A 218 6.45 2.01 -7.16
C SER A 218 6.83 3.13 -8.12
N PHE A 219 8.04 3.08 -8.70
CA PHE A 219 8.45 4.04 -9.74
C PHE A 219 7.60 3.92 -11.01
N GLY A 220 7.34 2.70 -11.46
CA GLY A 220 6.49 2.45 -12.64
C GLY A 220 5.06 2.95 -12.44
N ALA A 221 4.50 2.76 -11.24
CA ALA A 221 3.19 3.26 -10.86
C ALA A 221 3.17 4.79 -10.74
N MET A 222 4.12 5.39 -10.02
CA MET A 222 4.20 6.85 -9.87
C MET A 222 4.44 7.59 -11.18
N ARG A 223 5.07 6.96 -12.19
CA ARG A 223 5.17 7.54 -13.54
C ARG A 223 3.83 7.70 -14.24
N LYS A 224 2.76 7.07 -13.74
CA LYS A 224 1.37 7.29 -14.20
C LYS A 224 0.76 8.55 -13.58
N HIS A 225 1.28 9.01 -12.45
CA HIS A 225 0.91 10.24 -11.74
C HIS A 225 1.84 11.41 -12.11
N LYS A 226 1.86 11.77 -13.39
CA LYS A 226 2.79 12.81 -13.91
C LYS A 226 2.59 14.15 -13.22
N SER A 227 1.35 14.53 -12.92
CA SER A 227 1.00 15.77 -12.23
C SER A 227 1.51 15.83 -10.79
N GLN A 228 1.88 14.67 -10.21
CA GLN A 228 2.28 14.52 -8.82
C GLN A 228 3.74 14.09 -8.65
N LEU A 229 4.40 13.61 -9.71
CA LEU A 229 5.78 13.12 -9.70
C LEU A 229 6.82 14.26 -9.75
N VAL A 230 6.86 15.03 -8.68
CA VAL A 230 7.85 16.11 -8.45
C VAL A 230 9.12 15.60 -7.77
N TRP A 231 10.17 16.43 -7.69
CA TRP A 231 11.53 16.01 -7.28
C TRP A 231 11.58 15.22 -5.95
N TYR A 232 10.86 15.65 -4.91
CA TYR A 232 10.89 14.97 -3.61
C TYR A 232 10.13 13.64 -3.61
N ARG A 233 9.24 13.38 -4.59
CA ARG A 233 8.62 12.06 -4.76
C ARG A 233 9.66 11.02 -5.18
N TYR A 234 10.67 11.38 -5.96
CA TYR A 234 11.78 10.47 -6.26
C TYR A 234 12.56 10.08 -5.01
N LEU A 235 12.81 11.04 -4.11
CA LEU A 235 13.44 10.75 -2.82
C LEU A 235 12.57 9.80 -1.98
N PHE A 236 11.26 10.07 -1.89
CA PHE A 236 10.34 9.16 -1.23
C PHE A 236 10.40 7.75 -1.86
N LEU A 237 10.34 7.63 -3.18
CA LEU A 237 10.35 6.33 -3.85
C LEU A 237 11.66 5.55 -3.59
N CYS A 238 12.81 6.23 -3.56
CA CYS A 238 14.10 5.61 -3.27
C CYS A 238 14.20 5.15 -1.81
N PHE A 239 13.87 6.03 -0.86
CA PHE A 239 14.22 5.89 0.55
C PHE A 239 13.05 5.46 1.43
N SER A 240 11.82 5.50 0.96
CA SER A 240 10.67 5.01 1.73
C SER A 240 10.70 3.49 1.82
N SER A 241 10.58 2.94 3.03
CA SER A 241 10.39 1.51 3.24
C SER A 241 9.11 1.00 2.57
N TYR A 242 8.09 1.85 2.41
CA TYR A 242 6.83 1.47 1.78
C TYR A 242 6.98 1.07 0.31
N SER A 243 8.06 1.48 -0.36
CA SER A 243 8.40 1.00 -1.71
C SER A 243 8.86 -0.48 -1.72
N TYR A 244 9.24 -1.03 -0.57
CA TYR A 244 9.88 -2.34 -0.47
C TYR A 244 9.10 -3.35 0.40
N ILE A 245 8.43 -2.86 1.43
CA ILE A 245 7.75 -3.69 2.43
C ILE A 245 6.43 -3.04 2.86
N ASN A 246 5.36 -3.83 2.89
CA ASN A 246 4.12 -3.47 3.56
C ASN A 246 3.92 -4.41 4.74
N GLU A 247 3.83 -3.85 5.93
CA GLU A 247 3.45 -4.61 7.12
C GLU A 247 1.99 -4.32 7.44
N MET A 248 1.19 -5.37 7.52
CA MET A 248 -0.25 -5.31 7.64
C MET A 248 -0.72 -5.87 8.98
N ASN A 249 -1.63 -5.16 9.65
CA ASN A 249 -2.28 -5.61 10.88
C ASN A 249 -3.78 -5.78 10.66
N GLU A 250 -4.35 -6.90 11.10
CA GLU A 250 -5.80 -7.12 11.07
C GLU A 250 -6.50 -6.18 12.05
N ILE A 251 -7.59 -5.55 11.61
CA ILE A 251 -8.47 -4.79 12.50
C ILE A 251 -9.31 -5.80 13.26
N ILE A 252 -9.07 -5.91 14.57
CA ILE A 252 -9.89 -6.69 15.49
C ILE A 252 -10.78 -5.71 16.25
N VAL A 253 -12.06 -5.66 15.87
CA VAL A 253 -13.05 -4.89 16.63
C VAL A 253 -13.60 -5.81 17.71
N LEU A 254 -13.25 -5.53 18.97
CA LEU A 254 -13.83 -6.17 20.15
C LEU A 254 -15.29 -5.74 20.36
#